data_AF-A0A662BEA3-F1
#
_entry.id   AF-A0A662BEA3-F1
#
_cell.length_a   1.000
_cell.length_b   1.000
_cell.length_c   1.000
_cell.angle_alpha   90.00
_cell.angle_beta   90.00
_cell.angle_gamma   90.00
#
_symmetry.space_group_name_H-M   'P 1'
#
loop_
_entity.id
_entity.type
_entity.pdbx_description
1 polymer ?
#
loop_
_entity_poly.entity_id
_entity_poly.type
_entity_poly.pdbx_seq_one_letter_code
_entity_poly.pdbx_strand_id
1 'polypeptide(L)'
;MILVDTSVWIDYFNGQKNKHTDKLDDLLLSEVIIIGDIILAETLQGFRHDKDFKMAKNYLDNLKCHSISNKYIAIKSAEKFRLLTQLENSKLQPFSIQ
;
A
#
# COMPACT_ATOMS: atom_id res chain seq x y z
N MET A 1 -1.88 1.61 -18.87
CA MET A 1 -1.61 0.67 -17.76
C MET A 1 -1.39 1.50 -16.51
N ILE A 2 -2.33 1.43 -15.56
CA ILE A 2 -2.38 2.33 -14.40
C ILE A 2 -2.21 1.51 -13.13
N LEU A 3 -1.18 1.82 -12.33
CA LEU A 3 -0.96 1.24 -11.00
C LEU A 3 -1.64 2.09 -9.94
N VAL A 4 -2.48 1.48 -9.11
CA VAL A 4 -3.27 2.15 -8.09
C VAL A 4 -2.70 1.84 -6.71
N ASP A 5 -2.45 2.87 -5.90
CA ASP A 5 -1.88 2.74 -4.55
C ASP A 5 -2.85 2.08 -3.56
N THR A 6 -2.30 1.51 -2.49
CA THR A 6 -3.03 0.86 -1.41
C THR A 6 -4.07 1.77 -0.78
N SER A 7 -3.76 3.04 -0.53
CA SER A 7 -4.69 3.97 0.13
C SER A 7 -5.99 4.15 -0.67
N VAL A 8 -5.90 4.20 -2.01
CA VAL A 8 -7.06 4.33 -2.89
C VAL A 8 -7.89 3.06 -2.87
N TRP A 9 -7.26 1.88 -2.89
CA TRP A 9 -7.98 0.62 -2.74
C TRP A 9 -8.71 0.54 -1.40
N ILE A 10 -8.06 0.94 -0.31
CA ILE A 10 -8.67 0.97 1.02
C ILE A 10 -9.92 1.85 1.02
N ASP A 11 -9.82 3.08 0.52
CA ASP A 11 -10.97 3.99 0.46
C ASP A 11 -12.08 3.43 -0.44
N TYR A 12 -11.72 2.84 -1.57
CA TYR A 12 -12.65 2.26 -2.54
C TYR A 12 -13.44 1.11 -1.94
N PHE A 13 -12.77 0.14 -1.30
CA PHE A 13 -13.43 -0.99 -0.65
C PHE A 13 -14.24 -0.59 0.58
N ASN A 14 -13.84 0.48 1.27
CA ASN A 14 -14.63 1.06 2.36
C ASN A 14 -15.84 1.88 1.86
N GLY A 15 -16.05 1.99 0.55
CA GLY A 15 -17.14 2.77 -0.04
C GLY A 15 -17.00 4.28 0.21
N GLN A 16 -15.80 4.76 0.52
CA GLN A 16 -15.55 6.17 0.73
C GLN A 16 -15.58 6.89 -0.61
N LYS A 17 -16.61 7.70 -0.81
CA LYS A 17 -16.71 8.55 -2.00
C LYS A 17 -15.73 9.70 -1.90
N ASN A 18 -14.78 9.70 -2.81
CA ASN A 18 -13.86 10.80 -2.98
C ASN A 18 -13.38 10.82 -4.45
N LYS A 19 -12.75 11.91 -4.84
CA LYS A 19 -12.27 12.09 -6.21
C LYS A 19 -11.36 10.95 -6.73
N HIS A 20 -10.66 10.22 -5.85
CA HIS A 20 -9.78 9.12 -6.23
C HIS A 20 -10.55 7.83 -6.46
N THR A 21 -11.55 7.55 -5.63
CA THR A 21 -12.43 6.37 -5.78
C THR A 21 -13.39 6.56 -6.96
N ASP A 22 -13.95 7.76 -7.14
CA ASP A 22 -14.76 8.11 -8.32
C ASP A 22 -13.94 7.97 -9.62
N LYS A 23 -12.67 8.40 -9.58
CA LYS A 23 -11.79 8.25 -10.73
C LYS A 23 -11.41 6.79 -10.99
N LEU A 24 -11.23 5.99 -9.94
CA LEU A 24 -10.96 4.56 -10.08
C LEU A 24 -12.14 3.86 -10.76
N ASP A 25 -13.37 4.21 -10.40
CA ASP A 25 -14.59 3.71 -11.08
C ASP A 25 -14.56 3.99 -12.59
N ASP A 26 -14.32 5.25 -13.00
CA ASP A 26 -14.24 5.60 -14.42
C ASP A 26 -13.14 4.82 -15.17
N LEU A 27 -12.00 4.62 -14.51
CA LEU A 27 -10.84 3.95 -15.11
C LEU A 27 -11.02 2.44 -15.22
N LEU A 28 -11.69 1.80 -14.26
CA LEU A 28 -11.99 0.36 -14.32
C LEU A 28 -12.85 0.00 -15.54
N LEU A 29 -13.61 0.96 -16.09
CA LEU A 29 -14.45 0.78 -17.26
C LEU A 29 -13.74 1.07 -18.60
N SER A 30 -12.68 1.87 -18.60
CA SER A 30 -12.11 2.45 -19.82
C SER A 30 -10.64 2.12 -20.05
N GLU A 31 -9.91 1.69 -19.01
CA GLU A 31 -8.45 1.56 -19.02
C GLU A 31 -7.96 0.25 -18.39
N VAL A 32 -6.71 -0.13 -18.71
CA VAL A 32 -6.07 -1.29 -18.06
C VAL A 32 -5.47 -0.89 -16.71
N ILE A 33 -6.14 -1.27 -15.63
CA ILE A 33 -5.63 -1.18 -14.25
C ILE A 33 -4.72 -2.38 -13.94
N ILE A 34 -3.60 -2.10 -13.29
CA ILE A 34 -2.69 -3.11 -12.73
C ILE A 34 -2.58 -2.94 -11.22
N ILE A 35 -2.19 -4.02 -10.57
CA ILE A 35 -1.89 -4.02 -9.15
C ILE A 35 -0.47 -4.51 -8.91
N GLY A 36 0.18 -3.91 -7.93
CA GLY A 36 1.52 -4.29 -7.51
C GLY A 36 1.50 -5.45 -6.53
N ASP A 37 2.54 -6.27 -6.49
CA ASP A 37 2.68 -7.32 -5.47
C ASP A 37 2.61 -6.76 -4.03
N ILE A 38 3.35 -5.69 -3.72
CA ILE A 38 3.33 -5.03 -2.40
C ILE A 38 1.96 -4.38 -2.14
N ILE A 39 1.39 -3.71 -3.13
CA ILE A 39 0.11 -3.00 -2.99
C ILE A 39 -1.05 -3.97 -2.79
N LEU A 40 -1.07 -5.06 -3.57
CA LEU A 40 -2.02 -6.15 -3.43
C LEU A 40 -1.93 -6.72 -2.01
N ALA A 41 -0.70 -6.92 -1.52
CA ALA A 41 -0.47 -7.42 -0.16
C ALA A 41 -1.02 -6.44 0.89
N GLU A 42 -0.65 -5.17 0.84
CA GLU A 42 -1.10 -4.16 1.81
C GLU A 42 -2.63 -3.98 1.79
N THR A 43 -3.23 -3.98 0.60
CA THR A 43 -4.68 -3.82 0.41
C THR A 43 -5.44 -5.00 0.99
N LEU A 44 -5.05 -6.23 0.64
CA LEU A 44 -5.72 -7.43 1.12
C LEU A 44 -5.53 -7.65 2.62
N GLN A 45 -4.40 -7.22 3.19
CA GLN A 45 -4.15 -7.28 4.65
C GLN A 45 -5.08 -6.36 5.46
N GLY A 46 -5.68 -5.35 4.84
CA GLY A 46 -6.60 -4.42 5.52
C GLY A 46 -7.96 -5.03 5.90
N PHE A 47 -8.36 -6.17 5.34
CA PHE A 47 -9.69 -6.76 5.55
C PHE A 47 -9.79 -7.59 6.84
N ARG A 48 -10.86 -7.38 7.62
CA ARG A 48 -11.10 -8.09 8.90
C ARG A 48 -11.91 -9.38 8.77
N HIS A 49 -12.81 -9.47 7.81
CA HIS A 49 -13.69 -10.62 7.63
C HIS A 49 -13.30 -11.44 6.41
N ASP A 50 -13.31 -12.77 6.56
CA ASP A 50 -12.90 -13.71 5.51
C ASP A 50 -13.78 -13.62 4.26
N LYS A 51 -15.07 -13.34 4.44
CA LYS A 51 -16.00 -13.12 3.32
C LYS A 51 -15.57 -11.92 2.48
N ASP A 52 -15.23 -10.81 3.12
CA ASP A 52 -14.85 -9.56 2.45
C ASP A 52 -13.47 -9.69 1.80
N PHE A 53 -12.53 -10.35 2.49
CA PHE A 53 -11.23 -10.71 1.93
C PHE A 53 -11.37 -11.56 0.66
N LYS A 54 -12.17 -12.63 0.69
CA LYS A 54 -12.36 -13.52 -0.47
C LYS A 54 -12.98 -12.77 -1.64
N MET A 55 -13.94 -11.91 -1.35
CA MET A 55 -14.58 -11.07 -2.35
C MET A 55 -13.56 -10.09 -2.97
N ALA A 56 -12.83 -9.34 -2.15
CA ALA A 56 -11.79 -8.41 -2.61
C ALA A 56 -10.68 -9.11 -3.39
N LYS A 57 -10.19 -10.25 -2.91
CA LYS A 57 -9.22 -11.09 -3.62
C LYS A 57 -9.76 -11.46 -5.00
N ASN A 58 -10.96 -12.01 -5.09
CA ASN A 58 -11.54 -12.43 -6.37
C ASN A 58 -11.64 -11.28 -7.37
N TYR A 59 -11.89 -10.04 -6.91
CA TYR A 59 -11.90 -8.87 -7.78
C TYR A 59 -10.48 -8.46 -8.21
N LEU A 60 -9.56 -8.34 -7.27
CA LEU A 60 -8.19 -7.90 -7.53
C LEU A 60 -7.37 -8.92 -8.33
N ASP A 61 -7.69 -10.22 -8.23
CA ASP A 61 -7.01 -11.30 -8.99
C ASP A 61 -7.26 -11.19 -10.49
N ASN A 62 -8.32 -10.51 -10.91
CA ASN A 62 -8.59 -10.26 -12.33
C ASN A 62 -7.71 -9.15 -12.89
N LEU A 63 -7.09 -8.34 -12.02
CA LEU A 63 -6.15 -7.32 -12.43
C LEU A 63 -4.81 -7.96 -12.74
N LYS A 64 -4.11 -7.44 -13.75
CA LYS A 64 -2.76 -7.91 -14.03
C LYS A 64 -1.84 -7.48 -12.88
N CYS A 65 -1.34 -8.47 -12.15
CA CYS A 65 -0.41 -8.27 -11.05
C CYS A 65 1.02 -8.15 -11.57
N HIS A 66 1.70 -7.07 -11.20
CA HIS A 66 3.10 -6.84 -11.51
C HIS A 66 3.93 -6.97 -10.23
N SER A 67 5.03 -7.72 -10.31
CA SER A 67 6.00 -7.71 -9.22
C SER A 67 6.71 -6.36 -9.19
N ILE A 68 6.46 -5.57 -8.15
CA ILE A 68 7.03 -4.24 -7.95
C ILE A 68 8.32 -4.34 -7.15
N SER A 69 8.43 -5.33 -6.26
CA SER A 69 9.64 -5.50 -5.47
C SER A 69 10.73 -6.26 -6.19
N ASN A 70 11.99 -5.94 -5.85
CA ASN A 70 13.09 -6.87 -6.00
C ASN A 70 14.12 -6.71 -4.87
N LYS A 71 14.95 -7.74 -4.73
CA LYS A 71 15.66 -8.09 -3.48
C LYS A 71 16.54 -6.99 -2.90
N TYR A 72 17.19 -6.25 -3.77
CA TYR A 72 18.08 -5.20 -3.34
C TYR A 72 17.32 -4.01 -2.73
N ILE A 73 16.17 -3.67 -3.30
CA ILE A 73 15.32 -2.54 -2.91
C ILE A 73 14.77 -2.73 -1.50
N ALA A 74 14.35 -3.95 -1.20
CA ALA A 74 13.87 -4.31 0.13
C ALA A 74 14.94 -4.11 1.22
N ILE A 75 16.20 -4.48 0.93
CA ILE A 75 17.30 -4.37 1.90
C ILE A 75 17.66 -2.91 2.16
N LYS A 76 17.73 -2.10 1.11
CA LYS A 76 17.95 -0.66 1.23
C LYS A 76 16.84 0.06 2.01
N SER A 77 15.58 -0.33 1.82
CA SER A 77 14.45 0.24 2.56
C SER A 77 14.57 -0.01 4.07
N ALA A 78 15.05 -1.20 4.46
CA ALA A 78 15.28 -1.57 5.85
C ALA A 78 16.46 -0.84 6.48
N GLU A 79 17.56 -0.67 5.75
CA GLU A 79 18.73 0.06 6.25
C GLU A 79 18.39 1.53 6.56
N LYS A 80 17.61 2.16 5.68
CA LYS A 80 17.14 3.53 5.88
C LYS A 80 16.20 3.66 7.07
N PHE A 81 15.25 2.75 7.21
CA PHE A 81 14.33 2.78 8.35
C PHE A 81 15.09 2.72 9.68
N ARG A 82 16.15 1.91 9.76
CA ARG A 82 17.02 1.83 10.95
C ARG A 82 17.79 3.11 11.24
N LEU A 83 18.37 3.72 10.22
CA LEU A 83 19.12 4.97 10.40
C LEU A 83 18.23 6.08 10.97
N LEU A 84 16.98 6.15 10.50
CA LEU A 84 15.99 7.13 10.96
C LEU A 84 15.67 6.95 12.45
N THR A 85 15.41 5.72 12.88
CA THR A 85 15.15 5.43 14.29
C THR A 85 16.36 5.74 15.18
N GLN A 86 17.58 5.59 14.67
CA GLN A 86 18.80 5.88 15.43
C GLN A 86 19.04 7.39 15.60
N LEU A 87 18.83 8.17 14.54
CA LEU A 87 18.93 9.64 14.60
C LEU A 87 17.88 10.24 15.52
N GLU A 88 16.65 9.70 15.52
CA GLU A 88 15.59 10.11 16.44
C GLU A 88 15.99 9.91 17.91
N ASN A 89 16.52 8.73 18.24
CA ASN A 89 16.96 8.40 19.60
C ASN A 89 18.19 9.18 20.06
N SER A 90 19.08 9.57 19.14
CA SER A 90 20.25 10.40 19.48
C SER A 90 19.90 11.84 19.90
N LYS A 91 18.73 12.36 19.49
CA LYS A 91 18.23 13.69 19.89
C LYS A 91 17.55 13.69 21.27
N LEU A 92 17.33 12.51 21.86
CA LEU A 92 16.63 12.31 23.12
C LEU A 92 17.57 12.06 24.32
N GLN A 93 18.90 12.17 24.16
CA GLN A 93 19.85 12.16 25.28
C GLN A 93 19.69 13.47 26.10
N PRO A 94 19.38 13.42 27.40
CA PRO A 94 18.92 14.58 28.17
C PRO A 94 20.05 15.58 28.46
N PHE A 95 19.66 16.84 28.65
CA PHE A 95 20.48 17.91 29.20
C PHE A 95 21.39 17.40 30.33
N SER A 96 22.70 17.50 30.12
CA SER A 96 23.68 17.36 31.20
C SER A 96 23.48 18.53 32.17
N ILE A 97 22.99 18.26 33.37
CA ILE A 97 23.22 19.14 34.52
C ILE A 97 24.55 18.67 35.14
N GLN A 98 25.60 19.44 34.89
CA GLN A 98 26.69 19.72 35.83
C GLN A 98 27.13 21.17 35.60
#